data_AF-A0A7V5ZCN2-F1
#
_entry.id   AF-A0A7V5ZCN2-F1
#
_cell.length_a   1.000
_cell.length_b   1.000
_cell.length_c   1.000
_cell.angle_alpha   90.00
_cell.angle_beta   90.00
_cell.angle_gamma   90.00
#
_symmetry.space_group_name_H-M   'P 1'
#
loop_
_entity.id
_entity.type
_entity.pdbx_description
1 polymer ?
#
loop_
_entity_poly.entity_id
_entity_poly.type
_entity_poly.pdbx_seq_one_letter_code
_entity_poly.pdbx_strand_id
1 'polypeptide(L)' 'MSTGEEHHLIRAAQQGDSRAFDRLIHRYQGQIYRAMTRACANPELAQDVLQEAMIRAFRALPQFRGDASFATWLFRIA' A
#
# COMPACT_ATOMS: atom_id res chain seq x y z
N MET A 1 -7.50 1.18 -12.40
CA MET A 1 -6.10 1.59 -12.53
C MET A 1 -5.44 0.70 -13.55
N SER A 2 -4.91 1.28 -14.63
CA SER A 2 -4.11 0.53 -15.61
C SER A 2 -2.68 0.33 -15.10
N THR A 3 -1.93 -0.62 -15.67
CA THR A 3 -0.51 -0.84 -15.32
C THR A 3 0.35 0.41 -15.59
N GLY A 4 0.08 1.14 -16.68
CA GLY A 4 0.80 2.38 -16.99
C GLY A 4 0.51 3.51 -15.99
N GLU A 5 -0.75 3.65 -15.58
CA GLU A 5 -1.17 4.59 -14.54
C GLU A 5 -0.54 4.25 -13.18
N GLU A 6 -0.52 2.97 -12.81
CA GLU A 6 0.10 2.49 -11.58
C GLU A 6 1.59 2.85 -11.53
N HIS A 7 2.34 2.55 -12.58
CA HIS A 7 3.77 2.89 -12.66
C HIS A 7 4.02 4.40 -12.57
N HIS A 8 3.16 5.22 -13.19
CA HIS A 8 3.26 6.67 -13.09
C HIS A 8 3.07 7.14 -11.64
N LEU A 9 2.03 6.64 -10.96
CA LEU A 9 1.76 6.97 -9.57
C LEU A 9 2.89 6.51 -8.64
N ILE A 10 3.46 5.33 -8.86
CA ILE A 10 4.60 4.82 -8.07
C ILE A 10 5.79 5.77 -8.20
N ARG A 11 6.16 6.16 -9.43
CA ARG A 11 7.30 7.07 -9.63
C ARG A 11 7.07 8.45 -9.01
N ALA A 12 5.87 9.00 -9.15
CA ALA A 12 5.53 10.29 -8.52
C ALA A 12 5.59 10.19 -6.98
N ALA A 13 5.04 9.12 -6.41
CA ALA A 13 5.05 8.89 -4.97
C ALA A 13 6.48 8.67 -4.43
N GLN A 14 7.35 7.99 -5.18
CA GLN A 14 8.78 7.86 -4.85
C GLN A 14 9.51 9.20 -4.81
N GLN A 15 9.04 10.19 -5.56
CA GLN A 15 9.57 11.55 -5.58
C GLN A 15 8.93 12.47 -4.52
N GLY A 16 8.05 11.92 -3.66
CA GLY A 16 7.41 12.67 -2.57
C GLY A 16 6.01 13.20 -2.90
N ASP A 17 5.41 12.82 -4.04
CA ASP A 17 4.00 13.16 -4.31
C ASP A 17 3.07 12.32 -3.42
N SER A 18 2.64 12.92 -2.30
CA SER A 18 1.71 12.30 -1.36
C SER A 18 0.35 11.99 -1.98
N ARG A 19 -0.13 12.77 -2.96
CA ARG A 19 -1.40 12.50 -3.66
C ARG A 19 -1.28 11.29 -4.58
N ALA A 20 -0.11 11.06 -5.15
CA ALA A 20 0.15 9.83 -5.90
C ALA A 20 0.15 8.60 -4.98
N PHE A 21 0.76 8.73 -3.80
CA PHE A 21 0.71 7.69 -2.78
C PHE A 21 -0.72 7.39 -2.31
N ASP A 22 -1.50 8.42 -1.99
CA ASP A 22 -2.89 8.26 -1.55
C ASP A 22 -3.72 7.52 -2.60
N ARG A 23 -3.54 7.82 -3.90
CA ARG A 23 -4.23 7.11 -4.98
C ARG A 23 -3.86 5.63 -5.05
N LEU A 24 -2.58 5.30 -4.89
CA LEU A 24 -2.11 3.91 -4.82
C LEU A 24 -2.73 3.20 -3.62
N ILE A 25 -2.61 3.78 -2.43
CA ILE A 25 -3.11 3.17 -1.20
C ILE A 25 -4.63 3.02 -1.22
N HIS A 26 -5.37 4.02 -1.70
CA HIS A 26 -6.82 3.96 -1.80
C HIS A 26 -7.30 2.78 -2.65
N ARG A 27 -6.52 2.40 -3.67
CA ARG A 27 -6.81 1.21 -4.51
C ARG A 27 -6.67 -0.09 -3.73
N TYR A 28 -5.71 -0.19 -2.81
CA TYR A 28 -5.33 -1.45 -2.16
C TYR A 28 -5.85 -1.61 -0.72
N GLN A 29 -6.17 -0.51 -0.05
CA GLN A 29 -6.58 -0.50 1.36
C GLN A 29 -7.72 -1.47 1.67
N GLY A 30 -8.73 -1.58 0.79
CA GLY A 30 -9.86 -2.47 1.01
C GLY A 30 -9.48 -3.95 0.91
N GLN A 31 -8.49 -4.29 0.09
CA GLN A 31 -8.00 -5.67 -0.02
C GLN A 31 -7.14 -6.05 1.19
N ILE A 32 -6.27 -5.13 1.63
CA ILE A 32 -5.41 -5.32 2.81
C ILE A 32 -6.27 -5.41 4.08
N TYR A 33 -7.24 -4.51 4.23
CA TYR A 33 -8.18 -4.55 5.35
C TYR A 33 -8.91 -5.88 5.45
N ARG A 34 -9.40 -6.42 4.32
CA ARG A 34 -10.04 -7.75 4.29
C ARG A 34 -9.06 -8.89 4.63
N ALA A 35 -7.79 -8.76 4.29
CA ALA A 35 -6.79 -9.76 4.68
C ALA A 35 -6.47 -9.69 6.18
N MET A 36 -6.29 -8.48 6.71
CA MET A 36 -5.99 -8.25 8.13
C MET A 36 -7.15 -8.64 9.04
N THR A 37 -8.40 -8.32 8.65
CA THR A 37 -9.59 -8.74 9.42
C THR A 37 -9.73 -10.26 9.51
N ARG A 38 -9.36 -11.00 8.45
CA ARG A 38 -9.30 -12.47 8.47
C ARG A 38 -8.19 -13.01 9.38
N ALA A 39 -7.06 -12.30 9.47
CA ALA A 39 -5.92 -12.71 10.29
C ALA A 39 -6.11 -12.40 11.79
N CYS A 40 -6.66 -11.22 12.12
CA CYS A 40 -6.75 -10.73 13.50
C CYS A 40 -8.06 -11.10 14.22
N ALA A 41 -9.09 -11.58 13.49
CA ALA A 41 -10.44 -11.84 14.01
C ALA A 41 -11.10 -10.68 14.80
N ASN A 42 -10.51 -9.48 14.74
CA ASN A 42 -10.95 -8.26 15.40
C ASN A 42 -10.87 -7.09 14.39
N PRO A 43 -12.00 -6.47 14.01
CA PRO A 43 -12.06 -5.35 13.06
C PRO A 43 -11.31 -4.08 13.50
N GLU A 44 -11.28 -3.78 14.80
CA GLU A 44 -10.60 -2.59 15.33
C GLU A 44 -9.09 -2.75 15.21
N LEU A 45 -8.57 -3.89 15.66
CA LEU A 45 -7.14 -4.22 15.53
C LEU A 45 -6.70 -4.24 14.05
N ALA A 46 -7.56 -4.71 13.14
CA ALA A 46 -7.27 -4.71 11.72
C ALA A 46 -7.13 -3.29 11.13
N GLN A 47 -7.84 -2.30 11.68
CA GLN A 47 -7.73 -0.90 11.27
C GLN A 47 -6.40 -0.29 11.73
N ASP A 48 -5.98 -0.58 12.97
CA ASP A 48 -4.70 -0.12 13.50
C ASP A 48 -3.52 -0.70 12.71
N VAL A 49 -3.56 -2.02 12.45
CA VAL A 49 -2.55 -2.72 11.62
C VAL A 49 -2.51 -2.15 10.20
N LEU A 50 -3.68 -1.87 9.60
CA LEU A 50 -3.75 -1.25 8.28
C LEU A 50 -3.06 0.12 8.26
N GLN A 51 -3.33 0.97 9.25
CA GLN A 51 -2.69 2.28 9.33
C GLN A 51 -1.17 2.17 9.50
N GLU A 52 -0.70 1.26 10.36
CA GLU A 52 0.73 1.05 10.54
C GLU A 52 1.40 0.53 9.26
N ALA A 53 0.75 -0.40 8.55
CA ALA A 53 1.21 -0.90 7.26
C ALA A 53 1.31 0.21 6.21
N MET A 54 0.33 1.13 6.15
CA MET A 54 0.37 2.28 5.24
C MET A 54 1.56 3.21 5.56
N ILE A 55 1.82 3.50 6.84
CA ILE A 55 2.95 4.34 7.26
C ILE A 55 4.28 3.68 6.89
N ARG A 56 4.41 2.37 7.15
CA ARG A 56 5.60 1.59 6.76
C ARG A 56 5.78 1.58 5.25
N ALA A 57 4.71 1.42 4.48
CA ALA A 57 4.75 1.44 3.02
C ALA A 57 5.18 2.82 2.49
N PHE A 58 4.65 3.91 3.03
CA PHE A 58 5.06 5.26 2.65
C PHE A 58 6.57 5.48 2.84
N ARG A 59 7.11 5.05 3.98
CA ARG A 59 8.55 5.16 4.32
C ARG A 59 9.43 4.27 3.44
N ALA A 60 8.93 3.09 3.07
CA ALA A 60 9.69 2.12 2.26
C ALA A 60 9.58 2.36 0.75
N LEU A 61 8.54 3.08 0.28
CA LEU A 61 8.26 3.27 -1.14
C LEU A 61 9.43 3.84 -1.95
N PRO A 62 10.24 4.81 -1.46
CA PRO A 62 11.41 5.30 -2.19
C PRO A 62 12.41 4.20 -2.56
N GLN A 63 12.43 3.08 -1.83
CA GLN A 63 13.32 1.93 -2.06
C GLN A 63 12.66 0.80 -2.87
N PHE A 64 11.39 0.95 -3.26
CA PHE A 64 10.69 -0.05 -4.05
C PHE A 64 11.27 -0.13 -5.47
N ARG A 65 11.84 -1.28 -5.83
CA ARG A 65 12.53 -1.49 -7.11
C ARG A 65 11.63 -1.98 -8.25
N GLY A 66 10.39 -2.37 -7.97
CA GLY A 66 9.52 -2.98 -8.98
C GLY A 66 9.83 -4.45 -9.29
N ASP A 67 10.68 -5.12 -8.49
CA ASP A 67 11.02 -6.55 -8.64
C ASP A 67 9.79 -7.49 -8.49
N ALA A 68 8.71 -6.98 -7.89
CA ALA A 68 7.41 -7.62 -7.78
C ALA A 68 6.30 -6.59 -8.03
N SER A 69 5.06 -7.05 -8.24
CA SER A 69 3.92 -6.13 -8.33
C SER A 69 3.81 -5.27 -7.06
N PHE A 70 3.33 -4.03 -7.22
CA PHE A 70 3.14 -3.13 -6.09
C PHE A 70 2.21 -3.75 -5.02
N ALA A 71 1.14 -4.43 -5.46
CA ALA A 71 0.26 -5.17 -4.57
C ALA A 71 1.03 -6.23 -3.75
N THR A 72 1.82 -7.08 -4.40
CA THR A 72 2.63 -8.11 -3.71
C THR A 72 3.61 -7.50 -2.71
N TRP A 73 4.28 -6.40 -3.07
CA TRP A 73 5.18 -5.70 -2.17
C TRP A 73 4.44 -5.09 -0.96
N LEU A 74 3.29 -4.47 -1.20
CA LEU A 74 2.47 -3.86 -0.16
C LEU A 74 1.93 -4.90 0.82
N PHE A 75 1.53 -6.08 0.33
CA PHE A 75 1.12 -7.22 1.17
C PHE A 75 2.25 -7.83 2.01
N ARG A 76 3.51 -7.59 1.68
CA ARG A 76 4.66 -8.03 2.51
C ARG A 76 5.00 -7.05 3.64
N ILE A 77 4.48 -5.82 3.56
CA ILE A 77 4.68 -4.78 4.58
C ILE A 77 3.61 -4.86 5.68
N ALA A 78 2.39 -5.27 5.29
CA ALA A 78 1.25 -5.52 6.17
C ALA A 78 1.38 -6.87 6.87
#